data_AF-A0AAU6WP65-F1
#
_entry.id   AF-A0AAU6WP65-F1
#
_cell.length_a   1.000
_cell.length_b   1.000
_cell.length_c   1.000
_cell.angle_alpha   90.00
_cell.angle_beta   90.00
_cell.angle_gamma   90.00
#
_symmetry.space_group_name_H-M   'P 1'
#
loop_
_entity.id
_entity.type
_entity.pdbx_description
1 polymer ?
#
loop_
_entity_poly.entity_id
_entity_poly.type
_entity_poly.pdbx_seq_one_letter_code
_entity_poly.pdbx_strand_id
1 'polypeptide(L)'
;MKQKLLGFLGMFLTVFSYAQTTRYIYETSVNPDSINLVSMKTERTFLDVKGGRSLFISESKLIKDSLFASFKPEEKEIRKKEEKDFSKPGNRKHFEPTFFEYFIIKNIPEQKVSYYDKVGGKQIYYIEDRPAKWEITNETEKQNGYQAQKAQANFGGRIWTAWFTKDIAVSDGPYKFSGLPGLIVKLEDDKGDYKFDLVKKVILKNAFEEPVHSDAKQSTKADFHSDKASLELELMRNRKSMAGNNGAGMENAGNGGRLGGGMGGMNGGMGGMQGGGHRGGRGMRGGGMDGGNNNLPVQSSGSMNMPFDMGNQNPIELK
;
A
#
# COMPACT_ATOMS: atom_id res chain seq x y z
N MET A 1 56.77 12.05 -29.35
CA MET A 1 55.77 11.90 -28.29
C MET A 1 54.32 12.02 -28.81
N LYS A 2 53.90 11.20 -29.79
CA LYS A 2 52.55 11.30 -30.40
C LYS A 2 51.75 9.98 -30.46
N GLN A 3 52.19 8.93 -29.75
CA GLN A 3 51.50 7.62 -29.75
C GLN A 3 50.86 7.22 -28.41
N LYS A 4 50.94 8.05 -27.37
CA LYS A 4 50.34 7.75 -26.05
C LYS A 4 48.99 8.43 -25.80
N LEU A 5 48.47 9.24 -26.74
CA LEU A 5 47.25 10.02 -26.53
C LEU A 5 45.96 9.30 -26.99
N LEU A 6 46.07 8.22 -27.80
CA LEU A 6 44.90 7.50 -28.31
C LEU A 6 44.30 6.50 -27.30
N GLY A 7 45.07 6.05 -26.30
CA GLY A 7 44.59 5.12 -25.28
C GLY A 7 43.70 5.75 -24.20
N PHE A 8 43.82 7.06 -23.98
CA PHE A 8 43.07 7.75 -22.92
C PHE A 8 41.64 8.12 -23.33
N LEU A 9 41.40 8.35 -24.64
CA LEU A 9 40.07 8.70 -25.15
C LEU A 9 39.12 7.48 -25.19
N GLY A 10 39.65 6.28 -25.42
CA GLY A 10 38.88 5.02 -25.40
C GLY A 10 38.44 4.59 -23.99
N MET A 11 39.15 5.01 -22.94
CA MET A 11 38.84 4.65 -21.55
C MET A 11 37.78 5.57 -20.93
N PHE A 12 37.55 6.77 -21.48
CA PHE A 12 36.54 7.70 -20.97
C PHE A 12 35.13 7.41 -21.52
N LEU A 13 35.03 6.85 -22.73
CA LEU A 13 33.74 6.50 -23.36
C LEU A 13 33.05 5.28 -22.74
N THR A 14 33.78 4.37 -22.09
CA THR A 14 33.19 3.19 -21.44
C THR A 14 32.58 3.49 -20.07
N VAL A 15 32.96 4.60 -19.43
CA VAL A 15 32.47 4.97 -18.08
C VAL A 15 31.10 5.65 -18.13
N PHE A 16 30.73 6.32 -19.24
CA PHE A 16 29.44 7.02 -19.34
C PHE A 16 28.22 6.11 -19.51
N SER A 17 28.38 4.89 -20.03
CA SER A 17 27.25 3.96 -20.20
C SER A 17 26.73 3.38 -18.87
N TYR A 18 27.47 3.49 -17.76
CA TYR A 18 27.07 2.93 -16.47
C TYR A 18 26.01 3.76 -15.72
N ALA A 19 25.71 4.99 -16.18
CA ALA A 19 24.81 5.89 -15.47
C ALA A 19 23.35 5.81 -15.92
N GLN A 20 23.07 5.22 -17.09
CA GLN A 20 21.74 5.29 -17.69
C GLN A 20 20.84 4.15 -17.17
N THR A 21 19.60 4.50 -16.81
CA THR A 21 18.61 3.51 -16.35
C THR A 21 17.74 3.07 -17.53
N THR A 22 17.56 1.77 -17.70
CA THR A 22 16.61 1.22 -18.67
C THR A 22 15.37 0.73 -17.92
N ARG A 23 14.21 1.29 -18.23
CA ARG A 23 12.91 0.88 -17.69
C ARG A 23 12.24 -0.11 -18.63
N TYR A 24 11.89 -1.27 -18.10
CA TYR A 24 10.99 -2.22 -18.74
C TYR A 24 9.62 -2.10 -18.08
N ILE A 25 8.60 -1.82 -18.87
CA ILE A 25 7.22 -1.60 -18.41
C ILE A 25 6.44 -2.88 -18.68
N TYR A 26 5.86 -3.44 -17.61
CA TYR A 26 5.00 -4.60 -17.69
C TYR A 26 3.55 -4.20 -17.44
N GLU A 27 2.64 -4.84 -18.16
CA GLU A 27 1.25 -4.97 -17.72
C GLU A 27 1.19 -6.18 -16.78
N THR A 28 0.74 -5.93 -15.56
CA THR A 28 0.67 -6.95 -14.51
C THR A 28 -0.77 -7.22 -14.18
N SER A 29 -1.19 -8.47 -14.33
CA SER A 29 -2.53 -8.93 -14.00
C SER A 29 -2.50 -9.81 -12.76
N VAL A 30 -3.41 -9.54 -11.83
CA VAL A 30 -3.56 -10.28 -10.58
C VAL A 30 -5.01 -10.72 -10.43
N ASN A 31 -5.22 -12.00 -10.16
CA ASN A 31 -6.50 -12.50 -9.68
C ASN A 31 -6.64 -12.14 -8.18
N PRO A 32 -7.62 -11.29 -7.81
CA PRO A 32 -7.82 -10.88 -6.42
C PRO A 32 -8.36 -12.01 -5.53
N ASP A 33 -8.91 -13.06 -6.12
CA ASP A 33 -9.46 -14.21 -5.41
C ASP A 33 -8.98 -15.50 -6.06
N SER A 34 -7.96 -16.14 -5.48
CA SER A 34 -7.41 -17.40 -6.02
C SER A 34 -8.36 -18.61 -5.94
N ILE A 35 -9.56 -18.44 -5.38
CA ILE A 35 -10.58 -19.50 -5.23
C ILE A 35 -11.71 -19.31 -6.25
N ASN A 36 -12.00 -18.07 -6.65
CA ASN A 36 -13.06 -17.74 -7.61
C ASN A 36 -12.49 -17.19 -8.92
N LEU A 37 -13.09 -17.56 -10.05
CA LEU A 37 -12.81 -16.94 -11.34
C LEU A 37 -13.39 -15.52 -11.38
N VAL A 38 -12.63 -14.57 -10.86
CA VAL A 38 -12.95 -13.13 -10.89
C VAL A 38 -12.20 -12.47 -12.05
N SER A 39 -12.72 -11.35 -12.56
CA SER A 39 -11.97 -10.52 -13.51
C SER A 39 -10.62 -10.14 -12.92
N MET A 40 -9.53 -10.46 -13.62
CA MET A 40 -8.19 -10.03 -13.20
C MET A 40 -8.14 -8.51 -13.10
N LYS A 41 -7.50 -8.03 -12.04
CA LYS A 41 -7.18 -6.61 -11.91
C LYS A 41 -5.80 -6.36 -12.52
N THR A 42 -5.67 -5.27 -13.26
CA THR A 42 -4.46 -4.96 -14.01
C THR A 42 -3.84 -3.65 -13.55
N GLU A 43 -2.52 -3.61 -13.39
CA GLU A 43 -1.77 -2.37 -13.19
C GLU A 43 -0.43 -2.42 -13.93
N ARG A 44 0.21 -1.26 -14.08
CA ARG A 44 1.56 -1.18 -14.63
C ARG A 44 2.60 -1.33 -13.55
N THR A 45 3.60 -2.15 -13.84
CA THR A 45 4.79 -2.26 -13.02
C THR A 45 6.03 -1.95 -13.84
N PHE A 46 7.03 -1.40 -13.17
CA PHE A 46 8.30 -1.02 -13.77
C PHE A 46 9.40 -1.90 -13.22
N LEU A 47 10.28 -2.35 -14.13
CA LEU A 47 11.57 -2.93 -13.82
C LEU A 47 12.64 -1.97 -14.34
N ASP A 48 13.23 -1.19 -13.44
CA ASP A 48 14.31 -0.27 -13.73
C ASP A 48 15.64 -0.95 -13.52
N VAL A 49 16.42 -1.11 -14.59
CA VAL A 49 17.73 -1.75 -14.58
C VAL A 49 18.80 -0.69 -14.77
N LYS A 50 19.78 -0.65 -13.85
CA LYS A 50 20.91 0.27 -13.87
C LYS A 50 22.15 -0.44 -13.32
N GLY A 51 23.16 -0.64 -14.17
CA GLY A 51 24.32 -1.46 -13.83
C GLY A 51 23.93 -2.88 -13.45
N GLY A 52 24.53 -3.44 -12.40
CA GLY A 52 24.23 -4.79 -11.89
C GLY A 52 23.03 -4.89 -10.95
N ARG A 53 22.15 -3.88 -10.92
CA ARG A 53 20.99 -3.84 -10.02
C ARG A 53 19.71 -3.51 -10.76
N SER A 54 18.59 -3.90 -10.16
CA SER A 54 17.27 -3.49 -10.63
C SER A 54 16.28 -3.20 -9.51
N LEU A 55 15.29 -2.36 -9.82
CA LEU A 55 14.17 -1.99 -8.99
C LEU A 55 12.87 -2.41 -9.66
N PHE A 56 12.09 -3.26 -9.00
CA PHE A 56 10.71 -3.57 -9.38
C PHE A 56 9.73 -2.84 -8.48
N ILE A 57 8.79 -2.09 -9.08
CA ILE A 57 7.83 -1.25 -8.36
C ILE A 57 6.56 -1.01 -9.19
N SER A 58 5.40 -0.84 -8.56
CA SER A 58 4.18 -0.38 -9.23
C SER A 58 4.32 1.09 -9.67
N GLU A 59 3.74 1.42 -10.83
CA GLU A 59 3.61 2.81 -11.29
C GLU A 59 2.83 3.66 -10.28
N SER A 60 1.70 3.15 -9.77
CA SER A 60 0.86 3.84 -8.79
C SER A 60 1.63 4.11 -7.49
N LYS A 61 2.40 3.12 -7.02
CA LYS A 61 3.29 3.30 -5.85
C LYS A 61 4.38 4.34 -6.12
N LEU A 62 5.06 4.26 -7.26
CA LEU A 62 6.13 5.20 -7.59
C LEU A 62 5.60 6.64 -7.64
N ILE A 63 4.44 6.85 -8.28
CA ILE A 63 3.80 8.17 -8.34
C ILE A 63 3.44 8.64 -6.93
N LYS A 64 2.87 7.77 -6.10
CA LYS A 64 2.54 8.07 -4.70
C LYS A 64 3.79 8.52 -3.92
N ASP A 65 4.83 7.70 -3.92
CA ASP A 65 6.05 7.94 -3.14
C ASP A 65 6.84 9.15 -3.67
N SER A 66 6.89 9.36 -4.99
CA SER A 66 7.51 10.54 -5.60
C SER A 66 6.80 11.84 -5.24
N LEU A 67 5.46 11.85 -5.28
CA LEU A 67 4.68 13.00 -4.86
C LEU A 67 4.90 13.30 -3.38
N PHE A 68 4.82 12.30 -2.49
CA PHE A 68 5.10 12.51 -1.06
C PHE A 68 6.53 13.00 -0.79
N ALA A 69 7.53 12.52 -1.53
CA ALA A 69 8.90 13.00 -1.41
C ALA A 69 9.06 14.48 -1.81
N SER A 70 8.28 14.96 -2.78
CA SER A 70 8.26 16.37 -3.17
C SER A 70 7.63 17.30 -2.12
N PHE A 71 6.78 16.79 -1.23
CA PHE A 71 6.10 17.56 -0.17
C PHE A 71 6.89 17.66 1.16
N LYS A 72 8.24 17.67 1.11
CA LYS A 72 9.12 17.78 2.29
C LYS A 72 9.00 19.15 3.02
N PRO A 73 9.46 19.28 4.28
CA PRO A 73 8.82 20.10 5.33
C PRO A 73 9.03 21.62 5.27
N GLU A 74 9.74 22.18 4.29
CA GLU A 74 9.88 23.65 4.17
C GLU A 74 8.53 24.34 3.87
N GLU A 75 7.55 23.62 3.31
CA GLU A 75 6.19 24.14 3.08
C GLU A 75 5.23 23.92 4.26
N LYS A 76 5.66 23.28 5.36
CA LYS A 76 4.79 23.11 6.53
C LYS A 76 4.42 24.45 7.18
N GLU A 77 5.22 25.50 7.02
CA GLU A 77 4.89 26.83 7.54
C GLU A 77 3.85 27.58 6.69
N ILE A 78 3.79 27.34 5.38
CA ILE A 78 2.82 27.98 4.49
C ILE A 78 1.39 27.48 4.78
N ARG A 79 1.26 26.21 5.18
CA ARG A 79 -0.06 25.58 5.40
C ARG A 79 -0.79 25.93 6.69
N LYS A 80 -0.14 26.52 7.70
CA LYS A 80 -0.89 27.05 8.88
C LYS A 80 -1.83 28.21 8.51
N LYS A 81 -1.63 28.86 7.34
CA LYS A 81 -2.54 29.90 6.83
C LYS A 81 -3.58 29.39 5.83
N GLU A 82 -3.35 28.26 5.18
CA GLU A 82 -4.21 27.73 4.10
C GLU A 82 -5.22 26.66 4.56
N GLU A 83 -5.21 26.26 5.84
CA GLU A 83 -6.22 25.35 6.40
C GLU A 83 -7.65 25.93 6.40
N LYS A 84 -7.82 27.23 6.14
CA LYS A 84 -9.15 27.86 6.08
C LYS A 84 -9.88 27.70 4.73
N ASP A 85 -9.25 27.17 3.69
CA ASP A 85 -9.83 27.12 2.33
C ASP A 85 -9.98 25.70 1.72
N PHE A 86 -9.65 24.65 2.48
CA PHE A 86 -9.78 23.24 2.05
C PHE A 86 -11.12 22.57 2.41
N SER A 87 -12.18 23.35 2.64
CA SER A 87 -13.56 22.85 2.75
C SER A 87 -14.21 22.53 1.40
N LYS A 88 -13.46 22.60 0.28
CA LYS A 88 -13.93 22.16 -1.05
C LYS A 88 -13.56 20.69 -1.32
N PRO A 89 -14.54 19.79 -1.58
CA PRO A 89 -14.32 18.35 -1.77
C PRO A 89 -13.75 17.97 -3.16
N GLY A 90 -12.99 18.85 -3.82
CA GLY A 90 -12.68 18.74 -5.25
C GLY A 90 -11.31 18.19 -5.64
N ASN A 91 -10.34 18.04 -4.74
CA ASN A 91 -8.94 17.76 -5.12
C ASN A 91 -8.20 16.73 -4.26
N ARG A 92 -8.90 15.71 -3.74
CA ARG A 92 -8.19 14.48 -3.36
C ARG A 92 -7.85 13.75 -4.66
N LYS A 93 -6.60 13.84 -5.12
CA LYS A 93 -6.14 12.97 -6.22
C LYS A 93 -6.45 11.53 -5.81
N HIS A 94 -7.40 10.91 -6.49
CA HIS A 94 -7.68 9.49 -6.32
C HIS A 94 -6.44 8.76 -6.83
N PHE A 95 -5.69 8.15 -5.90
CA PHE A 95 -4.64 7.21 -6.28
C PHE A 95 -5.30 5.88 -6.54
N GLU A 96 -5.04 5.31 -7.71
CA GLU A 96 -5.47 3.95 -7.99
C GLU A 96 -4.81 3.00 -6.97
N PRO A 97 -5.60 2.14 -6.30
CA PRO A 97 -5.05 1.17 -5.37
C PRO A 97 -4.10 0.23 -6.13
N THR A 98 -2.99 -0.15 -5.49
CA THR A 98 -1.98 -1.05 -6.05
C THR A 98 -1.90 -2.34 -5.24
N PHE A 99 -1.65 -3.47 -5.91
CA PHE A 99 -1.33 -4.75 -5.27
C PHE A 99 0.12 -4.79 -4.78
N PHE A 100 0.96 -3.90 -5.30
CA PHE A 100 2.39 -3.82 -5.01
C PHE A 100 2.69 -2.54 -4.21
N GLU A 101 2.20 -2.47 -2.96
CA GLU A 101 2.52 -1.39 -2.01
C GLU A 101 3.98 -1.41 -1.50
N TYR A 102 4.71 -2.47 -1.86
CA TYR A 102 6.13 -2.71 -1.62
C TYR A 102 6.97 -2.45 -2.88
N PHE A 103 8.29 -2.51 -2.75
CA PHE A 103 9.21 -2.51 -3.87
C PHE A 103 10.29 -3.59 -3.67
N ILE A 104 10.88 -4.04 -4.77
CA ILE A 104 11.90 -5.09 -4.75
C ILE A 104 13.17 -4.55 -5.39
N ILE A 105 14.31 -4.73 -4.70
CA ILE A 105 15.63 -4.46 -5.25
C ILE A 105 16.33 -5.79 -5.50
N LYS A 106 16.94 -5.93 -6.68
CA LYS A 106 17.72 -7.12 -7.03
C LYS A 106 19.16 -6.75 -7.29
N ASN A 107 20.07 -7.55 -6.75
CA ASN A 107 21.46 -7.60 -7.19
C ASN A 107 21.56 -8.74 -8.21
N ILE A 108 21.71 -8.38 -9.48
CA ILE A 108 21.63 -9.32 -10.60
C ILE A 108 22.83 -10.29 -10.58
N PRO A 109 24.09 -9.85 -10.43
CA PRO A 109 25.24 -10.76 -10.33
C PRO A 109 25.18 -11.75 -9.17
N GLU A 110 24.71 -11.29 -7.99
CA GLU A 110 24.64 -12.15 -6.79
C GLU A 110 23.32 -12.93 -6.69
N GLN A 111 22.37 -12.71 -7.62
CA GLN A 111 21.01 -13.24 -7.57
C GLN A 111 20.30 -13.03 -6.21
N LYS A 112 20.63 -11.93 -5.51
CA LYS A 112 19.99 -11.57 -4.24
C LYS A 112 18.81 -10.67 -4.47
N VAL A 113 17.70 -10.97 -3.80
CA VAL A 113 16.45 -10.23 -3.91
C VAL A 113 16.09 -9.67 -2.53
N SER A 114 15.97 -8.34 -2.43
CA SER A 114 15.52 -7.66 -1.23
C SER A 114 14.10 -7.13 -1.43
N TYR A 115 13.18 -7.54 -0.57
CA TYR A 115 11.80 -7.05 -0.56
C TYR A 115 11.65 -5.99 0.52
N TYR A 116 11.13 -4.81 0.17
CA TYR A 116 10.97 -3.67 1.09
C TYR A 116 9.52 -3.21 1.15
N ASP A 117 9.05 -2.95 2.37
CA ASP A 117 7.74 -2.38 2.65
C ASP A 117 7.86 -1.19 3.62
N LYS A 118 6.82 -0.36 3.70
CA LYS A 118 6.77 0.83 4.56
C LYS A 118 5.57 0.73 5.50
N VAL A 119 5.82 0.91 6.79
CA VAL A 119 4.78 0.99 7.83
C VAL A 119 4.99 2.26 8.64
N GLY A 120 4.03 3.19 8.55
CA GLY A 120 4.04 4.48 9.27
C GLY A 120 5.35 5.26 9.18
N GLY A 121 5.98 5.28 8.00
CA GLY A 121 7.23 6.00 7.73
C GLY A 121 8.51 5.23 8.07
N LYS A 122 8.42 4.11 8.79
CA LYS A 122 9.52 3.16 8.97
C LYS A 122 9.56 2.16 7.82
N GLN A 123 10.76 1.74 7.43
CA GLN A 123 10.95 0.67 6.45
C GLN A 123 11.19 -0.67 7.15
N ILE A 124 10.66 -1.73 6.57
CA ILE A 124 10.94 -3.11 6.95
C ILE A 124 11.28 -3.90 5.69
N TYR A 125 12.23 -4.82 5.78
CA TYR A 125 12.64 -5.61 4.63
C TYR A 125 13.06 -7.03 5.00
N TYR A 126 13.08 -7.91 4.02
CA TYR A 126 13.75 -9.21 4.11
C TYR A 126 14.55 -9.48 2.83
N ILE A 127 15.49 -10.42 2.92
CA ILE A 127 16.26 -10.91 1.79
C ILE A 127 15.71 -12.30 1.43
N GLU A 128 15.31 -12.50 0.18
CA GLU A 128 15.12 -13.84 -0.38
C GLU A 128 16.47 -14.30 -0.95
N ASP A 129 17.03 -15.33 -0.33
CA ASP A 129 18.31 -15.95 -0.65
C ASP A 129 18.16 -17.16 -1.57
N ARG A 130 16.92 -17.56 -1.89
CA ARG A 130 16.63 -18.68 -2.80
C ARG A 130 16.33 -18.16 -4.21
N PRO A 131 17.27 -18.30 -5.17
CA PRO A 131 16.97 -18.00 -6.56
C PRO A 131 16.00 -19.03 -7.15
N ALA A 132 15.23 -18.61 -8.16
CA ALA A 132 14.41 -19.53 -8.93
C ALA A 132 15.30 -20.51 -9.71
N LYS A 133 15.05 -21.81 -9.54
CA LYS A 133 15.76 -22.86 -10.30
C LYS A 133 15.01 -23.10 -11.60
N TRP A 134 15.54 -22.53 -12.69
CA TRP A 134 14.91 -22.61 -14.00
C TRP A 134 15.30 -23.88 -14.76
N GLU A 135 14.29 -24.53 -15.32
CA GLU A 135 14.41 -25.57 -16.33
C GLU A 135 14.12 -24.95 -17.69
N ILE A 136 15.16 -24.68 -18.46
CA ILE A 136 15.05 -24.11 -19.81
C ILE A 136 14.67 -25.23 -20.78
N THR A 137 13.61 -25.00 -21.56
CA THR A 137 13.12 -25.95 -22.57
C THR A 137 13.58 -25.54 -23.97
N ASN A 138 13.43 -26.42 -24.95
CA ASN A 138 13.72 -26.11 -26.37
C ASN A 138 12.56 -25.38 -27.08
N GLU A 139 11.46 -25.12 -26.38
CA GLU A 139 10.30 -24.44 -26.93
C GLU A 139 10.61 -22.95 -27.13
N THR A 140 10.33 -22.46 -28.34
CA THR A 140 10.53 -21.05 -28.68
C THR A 140 9.29 -20.51 -29.38
N GLU A 141 8.93 -19.28 -29.05
CA GLU A 141 7.74 -18.61 -29.58
C GLU A 141 7.97 -17.10 -29.61
N LYS A 142 7.23 -16.40 -30.47
CA LYS A 142 7.22 -14.95 -30.49
C LYS A 142 6.33 -14.43 -29.36
N GLN A 143 6.93 -13.85 -28.33
CA GLN A 143 6.23 -13.26 -27.18
C GLN A 143 6.54 -11.76 -27.10
N ASN A 144 5.51 -10.92 -26.98
CA ASN A 144 5.64 -9.46 -26.83
C ASN A 144 6.55 -8.81 -27.91
N GLY A 145 6.57 -9.38 -29.12
CA GLY A 145 7.38 -8.91 -30.24
C GLY A 145 8.81 -9.49 -30.32
N TYR A 146 9.25 -10.27 -29.33
CA TYR A 146 10.57 -10.88 -29.26
C TYR A 146 10.53 -12.38 -29.57
N GLN A 147 11.60 -12.92 -30.16
CA GLN A 147 11.79 -14.37 -30.15
C GLN A 147 12.18 -14.78 -28.72
N ALA A 148 11.34 -15.57 -28.07
CA ALA A 148 11.50 -15.96 -26.68
C ALA A 148 11.62 -17.48 -26.55
N GLN A 149 12.35 -17.91 -25.54
CA GLN A 149 12.53 -19.31 -25.15
C GLN A 149 11.81 -19.54 -23.83
N LYS A 150 11.15 -20.69 -23.70
CA LYS A 150 10.38 -21.04 -22.50
C LYS A 150 11.28 -21.67 -21.43
N ALA A 151 11.05 -21.28 -20.19
CA ALA A 151 11.61 -21.89 -19.00
C ALA A 151 10.53 -22.07 -17.93
N GLN A 152 10.70 -23.05 -17.06
CA GLN A 152 9.79 -23.29 -15.94
C GLN A 152 10.55 -23.37 -14.62
N ALA A 153 9.91 -22.98 -13.51
CA ALA A 153 10.49 -23.10 -12.18
C ALA A 153 9.39 -23.34 -11.14
N ASN A 154 9.68 -24.19 -10.15
CA ASN A 154 8.89 -24.24 -8.93
C ASN A 154 9.45 -23.23 -7.93
N PHE A 155 8.67 -22.20 -7.62
CA PHE A 155 9.11 -21.12 -6.73
C PHE A 155 7.93 -20.59 -5.91
N GLY A 156 8.12 -20.52 -4.59
CA GLY A 156 7.08 -20.03 -3.67
C GLY A 156 5.81 -20.88 -3.69
N GLY A 157 5.92 -22.20 -3.88
CA GLY A 157 4.78 -23.11 -3.91
C GLY A 157 3.91 -23.03 -5.18
N ARG A 158 4.42 -22.37 -6.23
CA ARG A 158 3.75 -22.23 -7.53
C ARG A 158 4.68 -22.68 -8.66
N ILE A 159 4.09 -23.14 -9.75
CA ILE A 159 4.84 -23.45 -10.98
C ILE A 159 4.77 -22.22 -11.87
N TRP A 160 5.92 -21.65 -12.18
CA TRP A 160 6.03 -20.47 -13.03
C TRP A 160 6.48 -20.88 -14.42
N THR A 161 5.82 -20.32 -15.43
CA THR A 161 6.27 -20.38 -16.82
C THR A 161 6.78 -19.01 -17.23
N ALA A 162 8.04 -18.94 -17.63
CA ALA A 162 8.69 -17.73 -18.12
C ALA A 162 9.05 -17.88 -19.59
N TRP A 163 8.83 -16.83 -20.36
CA TRP A 163 9.37 -16.68 -21.71
C TRP A 163 10.42 -15.57 -21.67
N PHE A 164 11.66 -15.93 -22.00
CA PHE A 164 12.80 -14.99 -21.95
C PHE A 164 13.44 -14.82 -23.33
N THR A 165 13.99 -13.64 -23.60
CA THR A 165 14.67 -13.34 -24.86
C THR A 165 16.14 -13.01 -24.65
N LYS A 166 17.00 -13.58 -25.51
CA LYS A 166 18.45 -13.29 -25.52
C LYS A 166 18.77 -11.97 -26.25
N ASP A 167 17.81 -11.41 -26.99
CA ASP A 167 17.94 -10.12 -27.68
C ASP A 167 18.18 -8.97 -26.69
N ILE A 168 17.72 -9.16 -25.45
CA ILE A 168 17.99 -8.29 -24.32
C ILE A 168 18.83 -9.09 -23.32
N ALA A 169 20.15 -8.93 -23.39
CA ALA A 169 21.13 -9.63 -22.56
C ALA A 169 21.17 -9.11 -21.10
N VAL A 170 20.01 -9.05 -20.45
CA VAL A 170 19.83 -8.70 -19.04
C VAL A 170 19.21 -9.91 -18.36
N SER A 171 19.94 -10.55 -17.43
CA SER A 171 19.48 -11.74 -16.71
C SER A 171 18.48 -11.39 -15.59
N ASP A 172 17.34 -10.84 -15.97
CA ASP A 172 16.36 -10.29 -15.03
C ASP A 172 14.91 -10.41 -15.55
N GLY A 173 13.94 -10.02 -14.72
CA GLY A 173 12.52 -10.10 -15.04
C GLY A 173 11.63 -9.33 -14.06
N PRO A 174 10.30 -9.42 -14.21
CA PRO A 174 9.38 -8.79 -13.29
C PRO A 174 9.41 -9.46 -11.91
N TYR A 175 8.95 -8.74 -10.89
CA TYR A 175 8.87 -9.21 -9.51
C TYR A 175 10.22 -9.75 -8.98
N LYS A 176 10.23 -10.93 -8.36
CA LYS A 176 11.41 -11.57 -7.76
C LYS A 176 12.24 -12.38 -8.76
N PHE A 177 11.78 -12.51 -10.00
CA PHE A 177 12.36 -13.44 -10.96
C PHE A 177 13.55 -12.84 -11.71
N SER A 178 14.61 -13.64 -11.81
CA SER A 178 15.86 -13.36 -12.50
C SER A 178 16.60 -14.68 -12.78
N GLY A 179 17.79 -14.62 -13.40
CA GLY A 179 18.69 -15.78 -13.52
C GLY A 179 18.57 -16.58 -14.82
N LEU A 180 17.68 -16.20 -15.74
CA LEU A 180 17.67 -16.72 -17.11
C LEU A 180 18.70 -15.99 -17.98
N PRO A 181 19.22 -16.58 -19.07
CA PRO A 181 20.25 -15.96 -19.92
C PRO A 181 19.66 -14.91 -20.88
N GLY A 182 18.79 -14.04 -20.36
CA GLY A 182 18.06 -13.01 -21.10
C GLY A 182 16.91 -12.44 -20.28
N LEU A 183 16.27 -11.38 -20.77
CA LEU A 183 15.17 -10.73 -20.06
C LEU A 183 13.90 -11.58 -20.18
N ILE A 184 13.22 -11.80 -19.05
CA ILE A 184 11.88 -12.40 -19.03
C ILE A 184 10.88 -11.40 -19.62
N VAL A 185 10.34 -11.69 -20.80
CA VAL A 185 9.35 -10.81 -21.48
C VAL A 185 7.92 -11.17 -21.15
N LYS A 186 7.67 -12.42 -20.73
CA LYS A 186 6.38 -12.87 -20.22
C LYS A 186 6.58 -13.84 -19.07
N LEU A 187 5.77 -13.73 -18.04
CA LEU A 187 5.78 -14.61 -16.87
C LEU A 187 4.37 -14.84 -16.38
N GLU A 188 4.01 -16.10 -16.14
CA GLU A 188 2.73 -16.45 -15.51
C GLU A 188 2.86 -17.66 -14.60
N ASP A 189 1.99 -17.75 -13.60
CA ASP A 189 1.88 -18.96 -12.78
C ASP A 189 0.90 -19.96 -13.40
N ASP A 190 0.98 -21.21 -12.97
CA ASP A 190 0.19 -22.34 -13.47
C ASP A 190 -1.32 -22.17 -13.29
N LYS A 191 -1.73 -21.32 -12.35
CA LYS A 191 -3.13 -20.99 -12.08
C LYS A 191 -3.65 -19.81 -12.88
N GLY A 192 -2.75 -19.04 -13.51
CA GLY A 192 -3.10 -17.78 -14.15
C GLY A 192 -3.55 -16.71 -13.15
N ASP A 193 -3.23 -16.86 -11.87
CA ASP A 193 -3.48 -15.85 -10.84
C ASP A 193 -2.56 -14.64 -11.02
N TYR A 194 -1.38 -14.84 -11.61
CA TYR A 194 -0.40 -13.80 -11.85
C TYR A 194 0.10 -13.86 -13.27
N LYS A 195 0.06 -12.71 -13.95
CA LYS A 195 0.64 -12.55 -15.28
C LYS A 195 1.40 -11.24 -15.37
N PHE A 196 2.56 -11.30 -16.01
CA PHE A 196 3.40 -10.15 -16.28
C PHE A 196 3.78 -10.19 -17.76
N ASP A 197 3.34 -9.20 -18.51
CA ASP A 197 3.57 -9.08 -19.95
C ASP A 197 4.37 -7.82 -20.25
N LEU A 198 5.53 -7.96 -20.87
CA LEU A 198 6.35 -6.81 -21.26
C LEU A 198 5.62 -6.01 -22.33
N VAL A 199 5.41 -4.73 -22.06
CA VAL A 199 4.75 -3.80 -22.99
C VAL A 199 5.77 -2.94 -23.71
N LYS A 200 6.77 -2.43 -22.98
CA LYS A 200 7.66 -1.40 -23.54
C LYS A 200 9.01 -1.36 -22.83
N LYS A 201 10.04 -1.03 -23.60
CA LYS A 201 11.36 -0.61 -23.12
C LYS A 201 11.53 0.91 -23.30
N VAL A 202 12.00 1.59 -22.25
CA VAL A 202 12.28 3.03 -22.26
C VAL A 202 13.64 3.29 -21.62
N ILE A 203 14.40 4.23 -22.16
CA ILE A 203 15.68 4.64 -21.58
C ILE A 203 15.48 5.95 -20.81
N LEU A 204 15.81 5.97 -19.52
CA LEU A 204 15.64 7.10 -18.63
C LEU A 204 16.99 7.76 -18.34
N LYS A 205 17.01 9.10 -18.41
CA LYS A 205 18.18 9.91 -18.03
C LYS A 205 18.25 10.08 -16.50
N ASN A 206 17.11 10.38 -15.88
CA ASN A 206 16.97 10.57 -14.43
C ASN A 206 15.83 9.67 -13.93
N ALA A 207 16.15 8.42 -13.61
CA ALA A 207 15.17 7.54 -12.96
C ALA A 207 15.03 7.92 -11.49
N PHE A 208 13.79 7.84 -10.97
CA PHE A 208 13.55 7.94 -9.54
C PHE A 208 14.16 6.71 -8.86
N GLU A 209 15.02 6.94 -7.86
CA GLU A 209 15.57 5.89 -7.03
C GLU A 209 14.76 5.84 -5.73
N GLU A 210 14.16 4.68 -5.44
CA GLU A 210 13.44 4.47 -4.20
C GLU A 210 14.45 4.45 -3.03
N PRO A 211 14.36 5.37 -2.06
CA PRO A 211 15.34 5.45 -0.98
C PRO A 211 15.22 4.23 -0.06
N VAL A 212 16.35 3.57 0.18
CA VAL A 212 16.50 2.60 1.28
C VAL A 212 17.00 3.35 2.50
N HIS A 213 16.22 3.33 3.58
CA HIS A 213 16.55 4.02 4.80
C HIS A 213 17.55 3.20 5.62
N SER A 214 18.51 3.87 6.25
CA SER A 214 19.53 3.23 7.09
C SER A 214 18.96 2.57 8.35
N ASP A 215 17.78 3.01 8.79
CA ASP A 215 17.05 2.46 9.94
C ASP A 215 16.01 1.39 9.54
N ALA A 216 16.04 0.91 8.29
CA ALA A 216 15.14 -0.14 7.83
C ALA A 216 15.33 -1.41 8.69
N LYS A 217 14.25 -1.91 9.28
CA LYS A 217 14.26 -3.12 10.10
C LYS A 217 14.38 -4.34 9.19
N GLN A 218 15.46 -5.11 9.33
CA GLN A 218 15.55 -6.42 8.70
C GLN A 218 14.71 -7.44 9.47
N SER A 219 13.93 -8.24 8.74
CA SER A 219 13.17 -9.38 9.23
C SER A 219 13.56 -10.66 8.45
N THR A 220 13.00 -11.80 8.84
CA THR A 220 13.04 -13.02 8.04
C THR A 220 11.82 -13.06 7.12
N LYS A 221 11.86 -13.84 6.05
CA LYS A 221 10.68 -14.04 5.20
C LYS A 221 9.50 -14.63 5.98
N ALA A 222 9.77 -15.56 6.91
CA ALA A 222 8.74 -16.22 7.70
C ALA A 222 8.07 -15.28 8.70
N ASP A 223 8.85 -14.41 9.34
CA ASP A 223 8.36 -13.48 10.36
C ASP A 223 7.90 -12.14 9.78
N PHE A 224 8.08 -11.92 8.47
CA PHE A 224 7.88 -10.60 7.86
C PHE A 224 6.49 -10.01 8.15
N HIS A 225 5.44 -10.82 8.01
CA HIS A 225 4.06 -10.37 8.25
C HIS A 225 3.79 -10.07 9.74
N SER A 226 4.30 -10.89 10.65
CA SER A 226 4.12 -10.69 12.09
C SER A 226 4.92 -9.48 12.60
N ASP A 227 6.14 -9.29 12.09
CA ASP A 227 6.96 -8.13 12.36
C ASP A 227 6.33 -6.84 11.81
N LYS A 228 5.78 -6.89 10.59
CA LYS A 228 5.05 -5.78 9.97
C LYS A 228 3.85 -5.37 10.82
N ALA A 229 3.02 -6.34 11.23
CA ALA A 229 1.86 -6.09 12.08
C ALA A 229 2.25 -5.52 13.45
N SER A 230 3.34 -6.02 14.04
CA SER A 230 3.87 -5.52 15.31
C SER A 230 4.30 -4.05 15.21
N LEU A 231 4.97 -3.69 14.11
CA LEU A 231 5.38 -2.31 13.82
C LEU A 231 4.16 -1.39 13.67
N GLU A 232 3.12 -1.86 13.00
CA GLU A 232 1.87 -1.12 12.83
C GLU A 232 1.17 -0.87 14.17
N LEU A 233 1.07 -1.88 15.03
CA LEU A 233 0.50 -1.76 16.37
C LEU A 233 1.29 -0.77 17.26
N GLU A 234 2.62 -0.82 17.20
CA GLU A 234 3.49 0.13 17.91
C GLU A 234 3.19 1.58 17.49
N LEU A 235 3.08 1.83 16.18
CA LEU A 235 2.75 3.14 15.64
C LEU A 235 1.35 3.62 16.05
N MET A 236 0.37 2.72 16.06
CA MET A 236 -0.99 3.03 16.52
C MET A 236 -1.01 3.41 18.00
N ARG A 237 -0.26 2.69 18.86
CA ARG A 237 -0.13 3.01 20.29
C ARG A 237 0.53 4.37 20.50
N ASN A 238 1.63 4.65 19.80
CA ASN A 238 2.35 5.91 19.90
C ASN A 238 1.51 7.10 19.40
N ARG A 239 0.66 6.90 18.39
CA ARG A 239 -0.27 7.93 17.91
C ARG A 239 -1.36 8.23 18.95
N LYS A 240 -1.91 7.20 19.59
CA LYS A 240 -2.94 7.36 20.65
C LYS A 240 -2.39 8.08 21.88
N SER A 241 -1.17 7.76 22.31
CA SER A 241 -0.53 8.46 23.44
C SER A 241 -0.28 9.95 23.14
N MET A 242 0.17 10.28 21.91
CA MET A 242 0.33 11.67 21.49
C MET A 242 -1.00 12.44 21.36
N ALA A 243 -2.07 11.79 20.91
CA ALA A 243 -3.40 12.41 20.83
C ALA A 243 -4.02 12.67 22.22
N GLY A 244 -3.78 11.79 23.19
CA GLY A 244 -4.25 11.95 24.57
C GLY A 244 -3.54 13.08 25.33
N ASN A 245 -2.31 13.44 24.95
CA ASN A 245 -1.54 14.48 25.63
C ASN A 245 -1.91 15.91 25.20
N ASN A 246 -2.66 16.09 24.12
CA ASN A 246 -3.13 17.40 23.64
C ASN A 246 -4.58 17.73 24.08
N GLY A 247 -5.21 16.86 24.89
CA GLY A 247 -6.59 17.04 25.38
C GLY A 247 -6.73 17.38 26.87
N ALA A 248 -5.65 17.35 27.65
CA ALA A 248 -5.68 17.66 29.08
C ALA A 248 -5.32 19.14 29.31
N GLY A 249 -6.23 20.04 28.92
CA GLY A 249 -6.03 21.49 29.03
C GLY A 249 -7.33 22.26 29.18
N MET A 250 -8.32 21.72 29.89
CA MET A 250 -9.47 22.50 30.35
C MET A 250 -10.12 21.89 31.59
N GLU A 251 -9.35 21.73 32.67
CA GLU A 251 -9.91 21.55 34.01
C GLU A 251 -9.88 22.88 34.78
N ASN A 252 -11.07 23.49 34.81
CA ASN A 252 -11.68 24.12 35.99
C ASN A 252 -10.83 25.14 36.78
N ALA A 253 -10.71 26.35 36.24
CA ALA A 253 -10.50 27.53 37.08
C ALA A 253 -11.82 27.87 37.81
N GLY A 254 -12.03 27.24 38.97
CA GLY A 254 -13.04 27.66 39.93
C GLY A 254 -12.75 29.08 40.41
N ASN A 255 -13.32 30.07 39.74
CA ASN A 255 -13.29 31.45 40.21
C ASN A 255 -14.43 31.66 41.20
N GLY A 256 -14.05 31.85 42.47
CA GLY A 256 -14.95 32.26 43.53
C GLY A 256 -15.53 33.65 43.26
N GLY A 257 -16.84 33.70 43.02
CA GLY A 257 -17.63 34.92 43.04
C GLY A 257 -18.49 34.95 44.30
N ARG A 258 -17.94 35.53 45.39
CA ARG A 258 -18.71 35.94 46.57
C ARG A 258 -19.60 37.12 46.21
N LEU A 259 -20.91 36.92 46.11
CA LEU A 259 -21.92 37.98 46.15
C LEU A 259 -23.17 37.44 46.86
N GLY A 260 -23.68 38.20 47.83
CA GLY A 260 -25.02 38.01 48.39
C GLY A 260 -25.07 37.94 49.91
N GLY A 261 -25.15 39.09 50.56
CA GLY A 261 -25.54 39.18 51.97
C GLY A 261 -27.06 39.24 52.14
N GLY A 262 -27.51 38.79 53.31
CA GLY A 262 -28.65 39.36 54.03
C GLY A 262 -30.05 38.80 53.78
N MET A 263 -30.73 38.49 54.90
CA MET A 263 -32.16 38.14 55.10
C MET A 263 -32.52 36.71 54.68
N GLY A 264 -33.21 35.86 55.46
CA GLY A 264 -33.99 36.02 56.69
C GLY A 264 -35.21 35.09 56.58
N GLY A 265 -35.49 34.29 57.62
CA GLY A 265 -36.86 33.78 57.88
C GLY A 265 -37.24 32.36 57.43
N MET A 266 -37.38 31.48 58.42
CA MET A 266 -38.59 30.68 58.76
C MET A 266 -39.12 29.53 57.88
N ASN A 267 -39.34 28.41 58.59
CA ASN A 267 -40.33 27.31 58.43
C ASN A 267 -40.23 26.40 57.20
N GLY A 268 -40.37 25.07 57.30
CA GLY A 268 -40.98 24.22 58.33
C GLY A 268 -42.29 23.59 57.82
N GLY A 269 -42.33 22.26 57.66
CA GLY A 269 -43.54 21.45 57.40
C GLY A 269 -43.37 20.51 56.19
N MET A 270 -43.17 19.19 56.37
CA MET A 270 -44.20 18.14 56.55
C MET A 270 -45.29 18.19 55.44
N GLY A 271 -45.62 17.14 54.69
CA GLY A 271 -45.59 15.71 54.99
C GLY A 271 -47.04 15.17 54.98
N GLY A 272 -47.29 14.12 54.18
CA GLY A 272 -48.54 13.32 54.18
C GLY A 272 -49.64 13.85 53.23
N MET A 273 -50.55 13.09 52.62
CA MET A 273 -51.01 11.68 52.66
C MET A 273 -51.71 11.47 51.29
N GLN A 274 -51.50 10.38 50.54
CA GLN A 274 -52.09 9.04 50.67
C GLN A 274 -53.63 8.98 50.59
N GLY A 275 -54.12 8.25 49.57
CA GLY A 275 -55.33 7.41 49.72
C GLY A 275 -56.45 7.59 48.69
N GLY A 276 -56.87 6.46 48.08
CA GLY A 276 -58.28 6.21 47.76
C GLY A 276 -58.62 6.04 46.28
N GLY A 277 -58.67 4.78 45.81
CA GLY A 277 -59.16 4.42 44.47
C GLY A 277 -60.68 4.31 44.38
N HIS A 278 -61.20 4.03 43.17
CA HIS A 278 -62.51 3.41 42.91
C HIS A 278 -62.59 2.76 41.51
N ARG A 279 -63.50 1.80 41.39
CA ARG A 279 -63.67 0.72 40.39
C ARG A 279 -64.46 1.08 39.12
N GLY A 280 -64.37 0.19 38.12
CA GLY A 280 -65.43 -0.17 37.14
C GLY A 280 -65.20 0.40 35.73
N GLY A 281 -65.48 -0.27 34.60
CA GLY A 281 -66.18 -1.51 34.27
C GLY A 281 -66.10 -1.78 32.75
N ARG A 282 -66.64 -2.93 32.31
CA ARG A 282 -66.55 -3.60 30.98
C ARG A 282 -67.24 -2.90 29.78
N GLY A 283 -66.82 -3.30 28.56
CA GLY A 283 -67.64 -3.40 27.33
C GLY A 283 -66.78 -3.29 26.04
N MET A 284 -66.44 -4.37 25.31
CA MET A 284 -67.15 -5.08 24.22
C MET A 284 -67.38 -4.31 22.88
N ARG A 285 -66.68 -4.81 21.83
CA ARG A 285 -67.06 -5.03 20.41
C ARG A 285 -67.18 -3.89 19.36
N GLY A 286 -66.69 -4.23 18.16
CA GLY A 286 -66.97 -3.64 16.82
C GLY A 286 -65.77 -2.81 16.31
N GLY A 287 -65.15 -3.00 15.14
CA GLY A 287 -65.58 -3.53 13.84
C GLY A 287 -65.36 -2.43 12.78
N GLY A 288 -64.55 -2.69 11.73
CA GLY A 288 -64.32 -1.80 10.57
C GLY A 288 -62.82 -1.47 10.37
N MET A 289 -62.15 -2.10 9.40
CA MET A 289 -62.06 -1.78 7.96
C MET A 289 -61.28 -0.49 7.63
N ASP A 290 -60.09 -0.75 7.08
CA ASP A 290 -59.41 -0.10 5.96
C ASP A 290 -58.96 1.37 6.07
N GLY A 291 -57.72 1.62 5.65
CA GLY A 291 -57.12 2.95 5.63
C GLY A 291 -55.61 2.90 5.79
N GLY A 292 -54.91 2.77 4.67
CA GLY A 292 -53.46 2.72 4.61
C GLY A 292 -52.78 3.92 5.23
N ASN A 293 -51.64 3.69 5.88
CA ASN A 293 -50.55 4.64 5.90
C ASN A 293 -49.23 3.92 6.12
N ASN A 294 -48.33 4.04 5.15
CA ASN A 294 -46.95 3.56 5.22
C ASN A 294 -46.18 4.36 6.27
N ASN A 295 -46.00 3.80 7.47
CA ASN A 295 -45.01 4.26 8.42
C ASN A 295 -43.77 3.36 8.35
N LEU A 296 -42.80 3.78 7.56
CA LEU A 296 -41.42 3.33 7.65
C LEU A 296 -40.87 3.76 9.03
N PRO A 297 -40.28 2.86 9.84
CA PRO A 297 -39.50 3.30 10.99
C PRO A 297 -38.22 3.97 10.49
N VAL A 298 -38.07 5.25 10.85
CA VAL A 298 -36.82 6.01 10.79
C VAL A 298 -35.77 5.24 11.58
N GLN A 299 -34.91 4.49 10.89
CA GLN A 299 -33.67 3.99 11.48
C GLN A 299 -32.68 5.15 11.48
N SER A 300 -32.27 5.53 12.68
CA SER A 300 -31.18 6.46 12.92
C SER A 300 -29.97 6.04 12.08
N SER A 301 -29.47 6.95 11.25
CA SER A 301 -28.18 6.82 10.58
C SER A 301 -27.07 6.85 11.63
N GLY A 302 -26.86 5.71 12.29
CA GLY A 302 -25.62 5.43 12.96
C GLY A 302 -24.54 5.38 11.89
N SER A 303 -23.59 6.31 11.97
CA SER A 303 -22.38 6.28 11.16
C SER A 303 -21.75 4.91 11.27
N MET A 304 -21.89 4.08 10.22
CA MET A 304 -21.05 2.91 10.06
C MET A 304 -19.63 3.44 9.88
N ASN A 305 -18.90 3.46 10.99
CA ASN A 305 -17.45 3.33 10.97
C ASN A 305 -17.16 2.06 10.19
N MET A 306 -16.93 2.21 8.89
CA MET A 306 -16.33 1.17 8.10
C MET A 306 -14.94 0.93 8.71
N PRO A 307 -14.65 -0.25 9.26
CA PRO A 307 -13.29 -0.57 9.66
C PRO A 307 -12.42 -0.45 8.40
N PHE A 308 -11.36 0.34 8.51
CA PHE A 308 -10.30 0.38 7.51
C PHE A 308 -9.88 -1.05 7.21
N ASP A 309 -10.05 -1.46 5.96
CA ASP A 309 -9.72 -2.78 5.46
C ASP A 309 -8.25 -3.10 5.81
N MET A 310 -8.08 -4.08 6.68
CA MET A 310 -6.80 -4.51 7.19
C MET A 310 -6.11 -5.40 6.16
N GLY A 311 -4.95 -4.96 5.71
CA GLY A 311 -3.94 -5.84 5.13
C GLY A 311 -4.21 -6.21 3.68
N ASN A 312 -3.81 -5.32 2.76
CA ASN A 312 -3.50 -5.74 1.39
C ASN A 312 -2.22 -6.60 1.45
N GLN A 313 -2.36 -7.86 1.88
CA GLN A 313 -1.28 -8.84 1.80
C GLN A 313 -1.00 -9.08 0.32
N ASN A 314 0.27 -9.09 -0.06
CA ASN A 314 0.68 -9.44 -1.40
C ASN A 314 0.10 -10.82 -1.73
N PRO A 315 -0.85 -10.95 -2.67
CA PRO A 315 -1.54 -12.21 -2.85
C PRO A 315 -0.59 -13.31 -3.38
N ILE A 316 0.57 -12.93 -3.94
CA ILE A 316 1.63 -13.85 -4.35
C ILE A 316 2.27 -14.57 -3.14
N GLU A 317 2.23 -13.96 -1.95
CA GLU A 317 2.86 -14.45 -0.72
C GLU A 317 1.92 -15.28 0.18
N LEU A 318 0.66 -15.50 -0.23
CA LEU A 318 -0.38 -16.13 0.60
C LEU A 318 -0.21 -17.64 0.90
N LYS A 319 0.97 -18.25 0.69
CA LYS A 319 1.18 -19.69 0.96
C LYS A 319 2.56 -20.03 1.52
#